data_AF-A0A831WKS6-F1
#
_entry.id   AF-A0A831WKS6-F1
#
_cell.length_a   1.000
_cell.length_b   1.000
_cell.length_c   1.000
_cell.angle_alpha   90.00
_cell.angle_beta   90.00
_cell.angle_gamma   90.00
#
_symmetry.space_group_name_H-M   'P 1'
#
loop_
_entity.id
_entity.type
_entity.pdbx_description
1 polymer ?
#
loop_
_entity_poly.entity_id
_entity_poly.type
_entity_poly.pdbx_seq_one_letter_code
_entity_poly.pdbx_strand_id
1 'polypeptide(L)'
;MDETKIHTTPKDFFLWVGVIVALYVSAISLLALLFEYIDIIFVSSFNTFQYSYSGAIRISIASLIVIFPIYLYLTHIINKDIRKDSSKREVGVRRWLIFLTLFVSGITVIVDLIVLINRFLGGEELTYSFILKVLSILIVIGGVFLYYIYDLRGKLEDSKVTSQIIFWTVSIIVISSIVSGFFIMGSPQTQRLIRLDRGKIDNLSGIQWQITNFYQQKGRLPNTLEELKDPLVGFITPKDSQTGKEYGYVLADGLKFYLCADFNKESRGYNKKQTKSNGIRSSIKYNSGYSTDGENWAHSEGEVCFERTIDPDKFPQIKRAIQ
;
A
#
# COMPACT_ATOMS: atom_id res chain seq x y z
N MET A 1 -6.47 41.34 -42.27
CA MET A 1 -5.78 41.34 -40.96
C MET A 1 -5.09 40.02 -40.88
N ASP A 2 -3.78 40.04 -41.07
CA ASP A 2 -2.95 38.85 -41.12
C ASP A 2 -2.94 38.23 -39.72
N GLU A 3 -3.52 37.02 -39.58
CA GLU A 3 -3.41 36.24 -38.35
C GLU A 3 -1.92 35.94 -38.16
N THR A 4 -1.26 36.71 -37.30
CA THR A 4 0.09 36.40 -36.82
C THR A 4 -0.02 35.11 -36.02
N LYS A 5 0.01 33.96 -36.71
CA LYS A 5 0.15 32.64 -36.11
C LYS A 5 1.41 32.67 -35.27
N ILE A 6 1.23 32.82 -33.97
CA ILE A 6 2.31 32.74 -32.99
C ILE A 6 2.92 31.35 -33.15
N HIS A 7 4.13 31.31 -33.70
CA HIS A 7 4.84 30.05 -33.92
C HIS A 7 5.13 29.42 -32.56
N THR A 8 4.58 28.24 -32.36
CA THR A 8 4.82 27.42 -31.17
C THR A 8 6.28 27.02 -31.14
N THR A 9 7.01 27.48 -30.13
CA THR A 9 8.39 27.02 -29.97
C THR A 9 8.39 25.59 -29.40
N PRO A 10 9.38 24.74 -29.74
CA PRO A 10 9.52 23.42 -29.12
C PRO A 10 9.55 23.50 -27.59
N LYS A 11 10.16 24.56 -27.04
CA LYS A 11 10.17 24.83 -25.59
C LYS A 11 8.75 24.97 -25.03
N ASP A 12 7.89 25.75 -25.67
CA ASP A 12 6.51 25.94 -25.20
C ASP A 12 5.72 24.64 -25.26
N PHE A 13 5.94 23.82 -26.30
CA PHE A 13 5.32 22.50 -26.41
C PHE A 13 5.71 21.58 -25.25
N PHE A 14 7.01 21.39 -25.01
CA PHE A 14 7.48 20.49 -23.95
C PHE A 14 7.13 21.00 -22.54
N LEU A 15 7.10 22.32 -22.33
CA LEU A 15 6.65 22.89 -21.05
C LEU A 15 5.18 22.57 -20.77
N TRP A 16 4.29 22.79 -21.73
CA TRP A 16 2.86 22.51 -21.56
C TRP A 16 2.58 21.02 -21.43
N VAL A 17 3.22 20.17 -22.24
CA VAL A 17 3.12 18.71 -22.09
C VAL A 17 3.62 18.28 -20.71
N GLY A 18 4.76 18.82 -20.26
CA GLY A 18 5.31 18.55 -18.93
C GLY A 18 4.33 18.91 -17.80
N VAL A 19 3.63 20.05 -17.90
CA VAL A 19 2.60 20.44 -16.93
C VAL A 19 1.43 19.47 -16.91
N ILE A 20 0.90 19.09 -18.08
CA ILE A 20 -0.25 18.16 -18.15
C ILE A 20 0.13 16.76 -17.64
N VAL A 21 1.31 16.26 -18.01
CA VAL A 21 1.80 14.97 -17.51
C VAL A 21 1.99 15.01 -15.99
N ALA A 22 2.63 16.07 -15.47
CA ALA A 22 2.83 16.23 -14.03
C ALA A 22 1.51 16.36 -13.26
N LEU A 23 0.52 17.05 -13.83
CA LEU A 23 -0.84 17.13 -13.30
C LEU A 23 -1.47 15.73 -13.23
N TYR A 24 -1.47 14.98 -14.33
CA TYR A 24 -2.12 13.66 -14.39
C TYR A 24 -1.48 12.69 -13.41
N VAL A 25 -0.16 12.62 -13.39
CA VAL A 25 0.56 11.76 -12.45
C VAL A 25 0.27 12.17 -11.00
N SER A 26 0.21 13.47 -10.70
CA SER A 26 -0.15 13.95 -9.35
C SER A 26 -1.58 13.59 -8.97
N ALA A 27 -2.55 13.81 -9.87
CA ALA A 27 -3.96 13.50 -9.62
C ALA A 27 -4.20 11.99 -9.43
N ILE A 28 -3.60 11.16 -10.29
CA ILE A 28 -3.67 9.70 -10.18
C ILE A 28 -3.02 9.23 -8.88
N SER A 29 -1.84 9.75 -8.53
CA SER A 29 -1.15 9.38 -7.29
C SER A 29 -1.97 9.79 -6.06
N LEU A 30 -2.60 10.96 -6.08
CA LEU A 30 -3.47 11.42 -5.00
C LEU A 30 -4.70 10.51 -4.87
N LEU A 31 -5.37 10.17 -5.98
CA LEU A 31 -6.52 9.27 -5.97
C LEU A 31 -6.15 7.87 -5.46
N ALA A 32 -5.05 7.31 -5.95
CA ALA A 32 -4.54 6.03 -5.49
C ALA A 32 -4.27 6.06 -3.97
N LEU A 33 -3.67 7.13 -3.46
CA LEU A 33 -3.42 7.31 -2.04
C LEU A 33 -4.72 7.38 -1.21
N LEU A 34 -5.72 8.14 -1.68
CA LEU A 34 -7.02 8.23 -1.02
C LEU A 34 -7.75 6.89 -1.02
N PHE A 35 -7.67 6.13 -2.10
CA PHE A 35 -8.30 4.80 -2.19
C PHE A 35 -7.71 3.83 -1.19
N GLU A 36 -6.39 3.84 -1.03
CA GLU A 36 -5.70 3.03 -0.02
C GLU A 36 -6.11 3.42 1.41
N TYR A 37 -6.30 4.72 1.69
CA TYR A 37 -6.78 5.15 3.00
C TYR A 37 -8.20 4.68 3.27
N ILE A 38 -9.07 4.81 2.27
CA ILE A 38 -10.45 4.34 2.36
C ILE A 38 -10.46 2.82 2.58
N ASP A 39 -9.65 2.07 1.84
CA ASP A 39 -9.57 0.63 2.02
C ASP A 39 -9.08 0.26 3.42
N ILE A 40 -8.06 0.94 3.94
CA ILE A 40 -7.54 0.71 5.30
C ILE A 40 -8.58 0.98 6.39
N ILE A 41 -9.35 2.07 6.26
CA ILE A 41 -10.34 2.46 7.29
C ILE A 41 -11.55 1.52 7.25
N PHE A 42 -11.95 1.09 6.05
CA PHE A 42 -13.17 0.33 5.83
C PHE A 42 -12.91 -1.15 5.51
N VAL A 43 -11.71 -1.69 5.80
CA VAL A 43 -11.40 -3.12 5.60
C VAL A 43 -12.52 -3.94 6.22
N SER A 44 -13.36 -4.50 5.35
CA SER A 44 -14.36 -5.48 5.69
C SER A 44 -13.64 -6.79 6.03
N SER A 45 -14.20 -7.50 7.00
CA SER A 45 -13.60 -8.60 7.76
C SER A 45 -13.25 -9.88 6.97
N PHE A 46 -12.92 -9.81 5.67
CA PHE A 46 -12.87 -10.98 4.79
C PHE A 46 -11.61 -11.14 3.93
N ASN A 47 -10.58 -10.30 4.04
CA ASN A 47 -9.32 -10.57 3.34
C ASN A 47 -8.09 -10.22 4.17
N THR A 48 -7.55 -11.26 4.82
CA THR A 48 -6.30 -11.27 5.60
C THR A 48 -5.04 -11.17 4.72
N PHE A 49 -5.12 -10.54 3.54
CA PHE A 49 -3.96 -10.24 2.68
C PHE A 49 -3.27 -8.96 3.18
N GLN A 50 -2.86 -8.99 4.45
CA GLN A 50 -2.45 -7.88 5.31
C GLN A 50 -1.14 -7.15 4.93
N TYR A 51 -0.43 -7.54 3.85
CA TYR A 51 0.92 -7.01 3.59
C TYR A 51 1.14 -6.33 2.23
N SER A 52 0.16 -6.31 1.32
CA SER A 52 0.34 -5.71 -0.01
C SER A 52 0.06 -4.19 -0.05
N TYR A 53 -0.71 -3.66 0.91
CA TYR A 53 -1.16 -2.26 0.95
C TYR A 53 -0.02 -1.21 1.07
N SER A 54 1.17 -1.59 1.55
CA SER A 54 2.28 -0.62 1.67
C SER A 54 2.89 -0.22 0.32
N GLY A 55 2.76 -1.03 -0.72
CA GLY A 55 3.37 -0.75 -2.03
C GLY A 55 2.78 0.48 -2.71
N ALA A 56 1.46 0.47 -2.89
CA ALA A 56 0.70 1.53 -3.54
C ALA A 56 0.80 2.86 -2.78
N ILE A 57 0.67 2.84 -1.45
CA ILE A 57 0.84 4.05 -0.62
C ILE A 57 2.25 4.65 -0.82
N ARG A 58 3.30 3.84 -0.79
CA ARG A 58 4.68 4.32 -0.95
C ARG A 58 4.93 4.94 -2.33
N ILE A 59 4.49 4.29 -3.41
CA ILE A 59 4.69 4.83 -4.76
C ILE A 59 3.88 6.10 -4.98
N SER A 60 2.66 6.18 -4.43
CA SER A 60 1.83 7.37 -4.50
C SER A 60 2.44 8.54 -3.74
N ILE A 61 2.91 8.32 -2.50
CA ILE A 61 3.61 9.35 -1.71
C ILE A 61 4.89 9.79 -2.42
N ALA A 62 5.72 8.86 -2.90
CA ALA A 62 6.95 9.18 -3.60
C ALA A 62 6.70 10.01 -4.87
N SER A 63 5.68 9.61 -5.64
CA SER A 63 5.27 10.33 -6.86
C SER A 63 4.79 11.74 -6.52
N LEU A 64 3.97 11.91 -5.48
CA LEU A 64 3.52 13.23 -5.04
C LEU A 64 4.68 14.11 -4.54
N ILE A 65 5.61 13.56 -3.76
CA ILE A 65 6.76 14.33 -3.24
C ILE A 65 7.63 14.88 -4.39
N VAL A 66 7.76 14.15 -5.50
CA VAL A 66 8.62 14.56 -6.62
C VAL A 66 7.85 15.34 -7.68
N ILE A 67 6.74 14.78 -8.17
CA ILE A 67 6.04 15.29 -9.36
C ILE A 67 5.17 16.50 -9.03
N PHE A 68 4.56 16.56 -7.85
CA PHE A 68 3.70 17.69 -7.50
C PHE A 68 4.47 19.03 -7.39
N PRO A 69 5.65 19.10 -6.74
CA PRO A 69 6.48 20.30 -6.79
C PRO A 69 6.93 20.68 -8.20
N ILE A 70 7.20 19.69 -9.07
CA ILE A 70 7.53 19.94 -10.48
C ILE A 70 6.33 20.57 -11.20
N TYR A 71 5.12 20.04 -11.01
CA TYR A 71 3.90 20.62 -11.56
C TYR A 71 3.73 22.09 -11.14
N LEU A 72 3.88 22.37 -9.84
CA LEU A 72 3.79 23.73 -9.29
C LEU A 72 4.85 24.66 -9.88
N TYR A 73 6.09 24.19 -9.99
CA TYR A 73 7.21 24.95 -10.55
C TYR A 73 7.01 25.28 -12.03
N LEU A 74 6.63 24.29 -12.86
CA LEU A 74 6.36 24.49 -14.28
C LEU A 74 5.17 25.44 -14.49
N THR A 75 4.10 25.27 -13.71
CA THR A 75 2.93 26.16 -13.74
C THR A 75 3.32 27.59 -13.33
N HIS A 76 4.20 27.74 -12.35
CA HIS A 76 4.72 29.05 -11.95
C HIS A 76 5.52 29.73 -13.08
N ILE A 77 6.40 28.99 -13.76
CA ILE A 77 7.15 29.51 -14.91
C ILE A 77 6.20 29.98 -16.02
N ILE A 78 5.24 29.13 -16.39
CA ILE A 78 4.27 29.44 -17.46
C ILE A 78 3.45 30.68 -17.10
N ASN A 79 2.90 30.75 -15.89
CA ASN A 79 2.12 31.92 -15.45
C ASN A 79 2.95 33.20 -15.39
N LYS A 80 4.23 33.10 -15.02
CA LYS A 80 5.15 34.24 -15.02
C LYS A 80 5.45 34.72 -16.45
N ASP A 81 5.65 33.80 -17.39
CA ASP A 81 5.92 34.12 -18.79
C ASP A 81 4.69 34.73 -19.47
N ILE A 82 3.48 34.21 -19.22
CA ILE A 82 2.23 34.76 -19.76
C ILE A 82 1.94 36.17 -19.22
N ARG A 83 2.25 36.44 -17.95
CA ARG A 83 2.08 37.79 -17.38
C ARG A 83 3.07 38.82 -17.95
N LYS A 84 4.21 38.37 -18.46
CA LYS A 84 5.18 39.24 -19.13
C LYS A 84 4.84 39.46 -20.59
N ASP A 85 4.27 38.45 -21.24
CA ASP A 85 3.91 38.47 -22.66
C ASP A 85 2.54 37.80 -22.85
N SER A 86 1.50 38.62 -22.98
CA SER A 86 0.12 38.17 -23.10
C SER A 86 -0.13 37.39 -24.40
N SER A 87 0.72 37.55 -25.43
CA SER A 87 0.60 36.79 -26.68
C SER A 87 0.81 35.28 -26.45
N LYS A 88 1.60 34.90 -25.43
CA LYS A 88 1.81 33.50 -25.05
C LYS A 88 0.57 32.82 -24.46
N ARG A 89 -0.46 33.59 -24.12
CA ARG A 89 -1.75 33.07 -23.65
C ARG A 89 -2.48 32.29 -24.75
N GLU A 90 -2.32 32.71 -25.99
CA GLU A 90 -3.05 32.17 -27.16
C GLU A 90 -2.31 31.07 -27.91
N VAL A 91 -1.20 30.58 -27.35
CA VAL A 91 -0.42 29.48 -27.92
C VAL A 91 -1.34 28.26 -28.13
N GLY A 92 -1.51 27.85 -29.39
CA GLY A 92 -2.49 26.82 -29.76
C GLY A 92 -2.33 25.50 -28.99
N VAL A 93 -1.09 25.13 -28.65
CA VAL A 93 -0.77 23.93 -27.87
C VAL A 93 -1.40 23.96 -26.47
N ARG A 94 -1.33 25.10 -25.76
CA ARG A 94 -2.01 25.26 -24.46
C ARG A 94 -3.49 24.97 -24.61
N ARG A 95 -4.14 25.67 -25.54
CA ARG A 95 -5.59 25.63 -25.69
C ARG A 95 -6.05 24.19 -25.99
N TRP A 96 -5.34 23.51 -26.89
CA TRP A 96 -5.63 22.12 -27.24
C TRP A 96 -5.45 21.18 -26.04
N LEU A 97 -4.35 21.30 -25.29
CA LEU A 97 -4.08 20.47 -24.11
C LEU A 97 -5.07 20.71 -22.96
N ILE A 98 -5.51 21.95 -22.75
CA ILE A 98 -6.55 22.27 -21.76
C ILE A 98 -7.88 21.65 -22.18
N PHE A 99 -8.30 21.81 -23.44
CA PHE A 99 -9.53 21.19 -23.93
C PHE A 99 -9.47 19.66 -23.87
N LEU A 100 -8.33 19.05 -24.19
CA LEU A 100 -8.11 17.62 -24.01
C LEU A 100 -8.26 17.22 -22.54
N THR A 101 -7.68 17.98 -21.61
CA THR A 101 -7.79 17.73 -20.17
C THR A 101 -9.22 17.82 -19.67
N LEU A 102 -9.96 18.84 -20.10
CA LEU A 102 -11.38 19.01 -19.77
C LEU A 102 -12.23 17.86 -20.33
N PHE A 103 -11.94 17.43 -21.57
CA PHE A 103 -12.62 16.31 -22.21
C PHE A 103 -12.38 14.99 -21.47
N VAL A 104 -11.12 14.67 -21.17
CA VAL A 104 -10.74 13.47 -20.41
C VAL A 104 -11.38 13.50 -19.02
N SER A 105 -11.30 14.63 -18.31
CA SER A 105 -11.91 14.79 -16.98
C SER A 105 -13.43 14.58 -17.03
N GLY A 106 -14.10 15.14 -18.03
CA GLY A 106 -15.54 14.95 -18.24
C GLY A 106 -15.91 13.49 -18.48
N ILE A 107 -15.16 12.78 -19.34
CA ILE A 107 -15.35 11.34 -19.57
C ILE A 107 -15.15 10.56 -18.27
N THR A 108 -14.08 10.85 -17.52
CA THR A 108 -13.81 10.16 -16.26
C THR A 108 -14.96 10.29 -15.28
N VAL A 109 -15.53 11.50 -15.12
CA VAL A 109 -16.71 11.73 -14.25
C VAL A 109 -17.94 10.96 -14.74
N ILE A 110 -18.18 10.93 -16.05
CA ILE A 110 -19.32 10.20 -16.64
C ILE A 110 -19.16 8.70 -16.39
N VAL A 111 -17.99 8.14 -16.68
CA VAL A 111 -17.70 6.71 -16.48
C VAL A 111 -17.83 6.34 -15.00
N ASP A 112 -17.31 7.16 -14.10
CA ASP A 112 -17.39 6.94 -12.65
C ASP A 112 -18.86 6.93 -12.16
N LEU A 113 -19.67 7.87 -12.64
CA LEU A 113 -21.10 7.91 -12.32
C LEU A 113 -21.86 6.69 -12.89
N ILE A 114 -21.52 6.25 -14.11
CA ILE A 114 -22.08 5.03 -14.70
C ILE A 114 -21.75 3.81 -13.84
N VAL A 115 -20.50 3.66 -13.41
CA VAL A 115 -20.08 2.54 -12.54
C VAL A 115 -20.79 2.57 -11.19
N LEU A 116 -20.94 3.76 -10.59
CA LEU A 116 -21.70 3.95 -9.35
C LEU A 116 -23.16 3.49 -9.50
N ILE A 117 -23.85 3.97 -10.54
CA ILE A 117 -25.25 3.62 -10.79
C ILE A 117 -25.38 2.13 -11.13
N ASN A 118 -24.49 1.59 -11.96
CA ASN A 118 -24.54 0.18 -12.36
C ASN A 118 -24.42 -0.76 -11.16
N ARG A 119 -23.47 -0.51 -10.25
CA ARG A 119 -23.32 -1.30 -9.01
C ARG A 119 -24.50 -1.13 -8.06
N PHE A 120 -25.01 0.09 -7.93
CA PHE A 120 -26.21 0.36 -7.13
C PHE A 120 -27.44 -0.41 -7.65
N LEU A 121 -27.69 -0.37 -8.96
CA LEU A 121 -28.80 -1.09 -9.59
C LEU A 121 -28.59 -2.61 -9.60
N GLY A 122 -27.34 -3.07 -9.60
CA GLY A 122 -26.98 -4.48 -9.50
C GLY A 122 -27.24 -5.10 -8.12
N GLY A 123 -27.65 -4.31 -7.13
CA GLY A 123 -27.91 -4.79 -5.77
C GLY A 123 -26.64 -5.19 -5.01
N GLU A 124 -25.46 -4.76 -5.47
CA GLU A 124 -24.23 -4.89 -4.69
C GLU A 124 -24.41 -4.07 -3.40
N GLU A 125 -23.99 -4.62 -2.25
CA GLU A 125 -23.93 -3.83 -1.02
C GLU A 125 -23.04 -2.62 -1.28
N LEU A 126 -23.64 -1.42 -1.41
CA LEU A 126 -22.91 -0.16 -1.53
C LEU A 126 -22.06 0.01 -0.28
N THR A 127 -20.83 -0.49 -0.35
CA THR A 127 -19.90 -0.42 0.76
C THR A 127 -19.55 1.05 0.94
N TYR A 128 -19.52 1.55 2.17
CA TYR A 128 -19.12 2.94 2.45
C TYR A 128 -17.78 3.30 1.78
N SER A 129 -16.86 2.33 1.64
CA SER A 129 -15.61 2.48 0.91
C SER A 129 -15.80 2.83 -0.57
N PHE A 130 -16.74 2.20 -1.26
CA PHE A 130 -17.02 2.46 -2.67
C PHE A 130 -17.53 3.89 -2.90
N ILE A 131 -18.51 4.32 -2.09
CA ILE A 131 -19.08 5.68 -2.19
C ILE A 131 -17.99 6.74 -1.96
N LEU A 132 -17.11 6.52 -0.97
CA LEU A 132 -16.01 7.45 -0.68
C LEU A 132 -14.97 7.50 -1.81
N LYS A 133 -14.72 6.38 -2.51
CA LYS A 133 -13.81 6.35 -3.66
C LYS A 133 -14.38 7.14 -4.84
N VAL A 134 -15.67 6.96 -5.15
CA VAL A 134 -16.37 7.74 -6.19
C VAL A 134 -16.37 9.23 -5.83
N LEU A 135 -16.70 9.58 -4.59
CA LEU A 135 -16.65 10.96 -4.12
C LEU A 135 -15.23 11.55 -4.23
N SER A 136 -14.19 10.77 -3.95
CA SER A 136 -12.79 11.19 -4.12
C SER A 136 -12.46 11.51 -5.57
N ILE A 137 -12.90 10.68 -6.53
CA ILE A 137 -12.76 10.96 -7.97
C ILE A 137 -13.46 12.27 -8.33
N LEU A 138 -14.73 12.43 -7.93
CA LEU A 138 -15.50 13.63 -8.23
C LEU A 138 -14.84 14.91 -7.68
N ILE A 139 -14.31 14.87 -6.46
CA ILE A 139 -13.62 16.03 -5.87
C ILE A 139 -12.32 16.34 -6.61
N VAL A 140 -11.46 15.34 -6.86
CA VAL A 140 -10.14 15.58 -7.47
C VAL A 140 -10.29 15.97 -8.94
N ILE A 141 -11.02 15.17 -9.72
CA ILE A 141 -11.21 15.41 -11.16
C ILE A 141 -12.09 16.64 -11.39
N GLY A 142 -13.15 16.83 -10.58
CA GLY A 142 -13.96 18.04 -10.62
C GLY A 142 -13.17 19.30 -10.25
N GLY A 143 -12.27 19.21 -9.27
CA GLY A 143 -11.33 20.28 -8.93
C GLY A 143 -10.39 20.65 -10.08
N VAL A 144 -9.81 19.66 -10.76
CA VAL A 144 -8.99 19.86 -11.96
C VAL A 144 -9.81 20.50 -13.09
N PHE A 145 -11.02 19.99 -13.32
CA PHE A 145 -11.93 20.52 -14.34
C PHE A 145 -12.27 22.00 -14.09
N LEU A 146 -12.65 22.34 -12.85
CA LEU A 146 -12.95 23.71 -12.45
C LEU A 146 -11.71 24.61 -12.55
N TYR A 147 -10.55 24.12 -12.14
CA TYR A 147 -9.28 24.86 -12.27
C TYR A 147 -9.01 25.26 -13.72
N TYR A 148 -9.12 24.32 -14.67
CA TYR A 148 -8.85 24.60 -16.09
C TYR A 148 -9.95 25.44 -16.76
N ILE A 149 -11.21 25.34 -16.35
CA ILE A 149 -12.24 26.30 -16.77
C ILE A 149 -11.89 27.71 -16.29
N TYR A 150 -11.45 27.82 -15.04
CA TYR A 150 -11.07 29.11 -14.46
C TYR A 150 -9.84 29.70 -15.15
N ASP A 151 -8.92 28.83 -15.60
CA ASP A 151 -7.74 29.18 -16.40
C ASP A 151 -8.12 29.67 -17.80
N LEU A 152 -9.00 28.96 -18.51
CA LEU A 152 -9.53 29.40 -19.82
C LEU A 152 -10.26 30.75 -19.74
N ARG A 153 -10.90 31.03 -18.60
CA ARG A 153 -11.58 32.31 -18.35
C ARG A 153 -10.61 33.45 -18.00
N GLY A 154 -9.30 33.20 -17.92
CA GLY A 154 -8.27 34.21 -17.64
C GLY A 154 -8.09 34.62 -16.20
N LYS A 155 -8.98 34.19 -15.30
CA LYS A 155 -9.07 34.73 -13.94
C LYS A 155 -7.82 34.42 -13.08
N LEU A 156 -7.07 33.38 -13.41
CA LEU A 156 -5.79 33.03 -12.78
C LEU A 156 -4.65 33.98 -13.17
N GLU A 157 -4.71 34.51 -14.39
CA GLU A 157 -3.71 35.42 -14.95
C GLU A 157 -4.03 36.86 -14.54
N ASP A 158 -5.31 37.23 -14.58
CA ASP A 158 -5.82 38.56 -14.28
C ASP A 158 -5.65 38.93 -12.78
N SER A 159 -5.66 37.94 -11.88
CA SER A 159 -5.50 38.14 -10.44
C SER A 159 -4.36 37.30 -9.84
N LYS A 160 -3.29 37.99 -9.43
CA LYS A 160 -2.19 37.37 -8.68
C LYS A 160 -2.65 36.72 -7.38
N VAL A 161 -3.63 37.33 -6.70
CA VAL A 161 -4.17 36.85 -5.43
C VAL A 161 -4.89 35.52 -5.62
N THR A 162 -5.75 35.40 -6.63
CA THR A 162 -6.50 34.17 -6.89
C THR A 162 -5.59 32.99 -7.21
N SER A 163 -4.55 33.24 -8.03
CA SER A 163 -3.52 32.23 -8.33
C SER A 163 -2.73 31.79 -7.10
N GLN A 164 -2.39 32.71 -6.19
CA GLN A 164 -1.72 32.37 -4.93
C GLN A 164 -2.62 31.58 -3.97
N ILE A 165 -3.91 31.93 -3.88
CA ILE A 165 -4.86 31.19 -3.03
C ILE A 165 -4.99 29.75 -3.52
N ILE A 166 -5.22 29.53 -4.82
CA ILE A 166 -5.33 28.17 -5.39
C ILE A 166 -4.04 27.38 -5.15
N PHE A 167 -2.88 28.00 -5.36
CA PHE A 167 -1.58 27.39 -5.11
C PHE A 167 -1.45 26.88 -3.66
N TRP A 168 -1.73 27.74 -2.67
CA TRP A 168 -1.62 27.36 -1.27
C TRP A 168 -2.66 26.32 -0.86
N THR A 169 -3.90 26.45 -1.31
CA THR A 169 -4.97 25.49 -1.02
C THR A 169 -4.62 24.09 -1.53
N VAL A 170 -4.23 23.96 -2.81
CA VAL A 170 -3.88 22.65 -3.38
C VAL A 170 -2.62 22.08 -2.71
N SER A 171 -1.64 22.92 -2.41
CA SER A 171 -0.42 22.50 -1.71
C SER A 171 -0.72 21.95 -0.31
N ILE A 172 -1.58 22.63 0.45
CA ILE A 172 -1.99 22.19 1.79
C ILE A 172 -2.73 20.86 1.72
N ILE A 173 -3.64 20.68 0.75
CA ILE A 173 -4.36 19.42 0.55
C ILE A 173 -3.38 18.28 0.29
N VAL A 174 -2.47 18.43 -0.68
CA VAL A 174 -1.51 17.38 -1.04
C VAL A 174 -0.55 17.08 0.11
N ILE A 175 -0.02 18.09 0.79
CA ILE A 175 0.87 17.91 1.95
C ILE A 175 0.13 17.19 3.08
N SER A 176 -1.11 17.58 3.38
CA SER A 176 -1.94 16.92 4.39
C SER A 176 -2.19 15.45 4.04
N SER A 177 -2.49 15.15 2.77
CA SER A 177 -2.65 13.77 2.30
C SER A 177 -1.37 12.96 2.46
N ILE A 178 -0.19 13.50 2.13
CA ILE A 178 1.10 12.83 2.33
C ILE A 178 1.38 12.57 3.82
N VAL A 179 1.22 13.59 4.65
CA VAL A 179 1.47 13.51 6.10
C VAL A 179 0.55 12.46 6.75
N SER A 180 -0.72 12.44 6.38
CA SER A 180 -1.69 11.44 6.84
C SER A 180 -1.25 10.01 6.51
N GLY A 181 -0.56 9.81 5.37
CA GLY A 181 -0.06 8.50 4.96
C GLY A 181 1.03 7.95 5.86
N PHE A 182 1.89 8.83 6.37
CA PHE A 182 2.90 8.44 7.35
C PHE A 182 2.28 8.09 8.71
N PHE A 183 1.17 8.72 9.09
CA PHE A 183 0.43 8.35 10.29
C PHE A 183 -0.27 6.99 10.15
N ILE A 184 -0.82 6.69 8.96
CA ILE A 184 -1.55 5.43 8.71
C ILE A 184 -0.59 4.23 8.53
N MET A 185 0.47 4.37 7.72
CA MET A 185 1.41 3.27 7.46
C MET A 185 2.52 3.18 8.53
N GLY A 186 2.77 4.24 9.29
CA GLY A 186 3.95 4.36 10.14
C GLY A 186 5.20 4.83 9.37
N SER A 187 6.26 5.15 10.11
CA SER A 187 7.49 5.70 9.52
C SER A 187 8.26 4.65 8.70
N PRO A 188 9.22 5.07 7.84
CA PRO A 188 10.11 4.15 7.14
C PRO A 188 10.87 3.20 8.08
N GLN A 189 11.21 3.65 9.29
CA GLN A 189 11.83 2.81 10.30
C GLN A 189 10.86 1.73 10.78
N THR A 190 9.61 2.09 11.07
CA THR A 190 8.56 1.12 11.42
C THR A 190 8.36 0.08 10.31
N GLN A 191 8.32 0.52 9.05
CA GLN A 191 8.18 -0.38 7.90
C GLN A 191 9.39 -1.32 7.71
N ARG A 192 10.59 -0.87 8.08
CA ARG A 192 11.78 -1.74 8.11
C ARG A 192 11.66 -2.82 9.19
N LEU A 193 11.21 -2.44 10.39
CA LEU A 193 11.02 -3.37 11.50
C LEU A 193 9.98 -4.45 11.17
N ILE A 194 8.83 -4.05 10.60
CA ILE A 194 7.80 -4.99 10.13
C ILE A 194 8.35 -5.96 9.08
N ARG A 195 9.24 -5.49 8.19
CA ARG A 195 9.87 -6.35 7.18
C ARG A 195 10.82 -7.37 7.81
N LEU A 196 11.58 -6.97 8.84
CA LEU A 196 12.42 -7.89 9.60
C LEU A 196 11.57 -8.94 10.32
N ASP A 197 10.45 -8.54 10.90
CA ASP A 197 9.49 -9.45 11.54
C ASP A 197 8.88 -10.44 10.54
N ARG A 198 8.60 -10.00 9.30
CA ARG A 198 8.20 -10.90 8.22
C ARG A 198 9.28 -11.93 7.90
N GLY A 199 10.54 -11.52 7.82
CA GLY A 199 11.65 -12.47 7.66
C GLY A 199 11.74 -13.48 8.80
N LYS A 200 11.42 -13.07 10.04
CA LYS A 200 11.32 -14.00 11.17
C LYS A 200 10.18 -15.00 10.98
N ILE A 201 9.00 -14.56 10.55
CA ILE A 201 7.87 -15.45 10.24
C ILE A 201 8.25 -16.46 9.14
N ASP A 202 8.87 -15.99 8.05
CA ASP A 202 9.27 -16.85 6.94
C ASP A 202 10.26 -17.93 7.41
N ASN A 203 11.22 -17.55 8.26
CA ASN A 203 12.17 -18.49 8.88
C ASN A 203 11.48 -19.49 9.83
N LEU A 204 10.58 -19.04 10.70
CA LEU A 204 9.82 -19.91 11.62
C LEU A 204 8.94 -20.91 10.85
N SER A 205 8.29 -20.45 9.77
CA SER A 205 7.51 -21.30 8.88
C SER A 205 8.39 -22.35 8.19
N GLY A 206 9.58 -21.96 7.72
CA GLY A 206 10.58 -22.88 7.17
C GLY A 206 11.05 -23.93 8.20
N ILE A 207 11.35 -23.52 9.43
CA ILE A 207 11.72 -24.44 10.52
C ILE A 207 10.56 -25.40 10.82
N GLN A 208 9.34 -24.88 10.93
CA GLN A 208 8.15 -25.71 11.17
C GLN A 208 7.99 -26.79 10.09
N TRP A 209 8.17 -26.44 8.82
CA TRP A 209 8.12 -27.40 7.72
C TRP A 209 9.15 -28.52 7.87
N GLN A 210 10.39 -28.18 8.26
CA GLN A 210 11.44 -29.19 8.49
C GLN A 210 11.16 -30.08 9.70
N ILE A 211 10.59 -29.53 10.78
CA ILE A 211 10.16 -30.33 11.94
C ILE A 211 9.09 -31.35 11.52
N THR A 212 8.11 -30.92 10.71
CA THR A 212 7.08 -31.82 10.17
C THR A 212 7.71 -32.92 9.31
N ASN A 213 8.61 -32.59 8.39
CA ASN A 213 9.31 -33.58 7.57
C ASN A 213 10.12 -34.57 8.42
N PHE A 214 10.85 -34.07 9.42
CA PHE A 214 11.61 -34.89 10.35
C PHE A 214 10.71 -35.89 11.07
N TYR A 215 9.56 -35.43 11.56
CA TYR A 215 8.56 -36.30 12.19
C TYR A 215 8.04 -37.37 11.22
N GLN A 216 7.68 -37.00 10.00
CA GLN A 216 7.18 -37.97 9.02
C GLN A 216 8.23 -39.04 8.67
N GLN A 217 9.52 -38.71 8.69
CA GLN A 217 10.60 -39.64 8.37
C GLN A 217 11.07 -40.50 9.54
N LYS A 218 11.11 -39.94 10.76
CA LYS A 218 11.70 -40.56 11.95
C LYS A 218 10.68 -40.97 13.01
N GLY A 219 9.43 -40.56 12.85
CA GLY A 219 8.32 -40.88 13.74
C GLY A 219 8.35 -40.20 15.11
N ARG A 220 9.27 -39.26 15.33
CA ARG A 220 9.40 -38.46 16.55
C ARG A 220 9.74 -37.01 16.22
N LEU A 221 9.50 -36.09 17.15
CA LEU A 221 10.00 -34.73 17.05
C LEU A 221 11.53 -34.67 17.29
N PRO A 222 12.24 -33.68 16.71
CA PRO A 222 13.65 -33.46 16.99
C PRO A 222 13.84 -32.99 18.45
N ASN A 223 14.90 -33.42 19.15
CA ASN A 223 15.16 -32.90 20.51
C ASN A 223 15.72 -31.48 20.47
N THR A 224 16.43 -31.14 19.39
CA THR A 224 17.02 -29.82 19.15
C THR A 224 16.93 -29.46 17.67
N LEU A 225 16.98 -28.16 17.35
CA LEU A 225 16.99 -27.70 15.95
C LEU A 225 18.27 -28.13 15.19
N GLU A 226 19.32 -28.53 15.89
CA GLU A 226 20.54 -29.07 15.29
C GLU A 226 20.30 -30.41 14.58
N GLU A 227 19.35 -31.22 15.06
CA GLU A 227 18.98 -32.49 14.42
C GLU A 227 18.30 -32.29 13.05
N LEU A 228 17.88 -31.06 12.72
CA LEU A 228 17.31 -30.72 11.42
C LEU A 228 18.37 -30.44 10.35
N LYS A 229 19.64 -30.21 10.75
CA LYS A 229 20.71 -29.95 9.79
C LYS A 229 21.01 -31.19 8.98
N ASP A 230 20.91 -31.05 7.66
CA ASP A 230 21.23 -32.14 6.73
C ASP A 230 22.02 -31.59 5.54
N PRO A 231 23.32 -31.94 5.40
CA PRO A 231 24.14 -31.52 4.27
C PRO A 231 23.65 -32.00 2.91
N LEU A 232 22.91 -33.11 2.84
CA LEU A 232 22.38 -33.67 1.59
C LEU A 232 21.13 -32.93 1.12
N VAL A 233 20.32 -32.45 2.07
CA VAL A 233 19.14 -31.61 1.79
C VAL A 233 19.53 -30.12 1.67
N GLY A 234 20.70 -29.75 2.20
CA GLY A 234 21.18 -28.36 2.21
C GLY A 234 20.44 -27.47 3.20
N PHE A 235 19.69 -28.05 4.16
CA PHE A 235 18.99 -27.27 5.16
C PHE A 235 19.93 -26.87 6.30
N ILE A 236 20.02 -25.56 6.54
CA ILE A 236 20.72 -24.97 7.67
C ILE A 236 19.68 -24.15 8.44
N THR A 237 19.62 -24.35 9.75
CA THR A 237 18.70 -23.60 10.62
C THR A 237 18.95 -22.10 10.45
N PRO A 238 17.96 -21.33 9.96
CA PRO A 238 18.14 -19.90 9.76
C PRO A 238 18.30 -19.21 11.12
N LYS A 239 19.08 -18.14 11.14
CA LYS A 239 19.23 -17.25 12.30
C LYS A 239 18.47 -15.96 12.05
N ASP A 240 18.08 -15.28 13.12
CA ASP A 240 17.49 -13.95 13.00
C ASP A 240 18.48 -13.00 12.32
N SER A 241 18.12 -12.49 11.14
CA SER A 241 18.97 -11.58 10.36
C SER A 241 19.23 -10.24 11.05
N GLN A 242 18.40 -9.87 12.04
CA GLN A 242 18.57 -8.65 12.82
C GLN A 242 19.56 -8.82 13.97
N THR A 243 19.49 -9.92 14.71
CA THR A 243 20.22 -10.12 15.97
C THR A 243 21.33 -11.18 15.88
N GLY A 244 21.33 -12.01 14.85
CA GLY A 244 22.20 -13.18 14.71
C GLY A 244 21.86 -14.33 15.66
N LYS A 245 20.82 -14.19 16.49
CA LYS A 245 20.40 -15.22 17.44
C LYS A 245 19.66 -16.36 16.74
N GLU A 246 19.76 -17.55 17.31
CA GLU A 246 18.97 -18.70 16.87
C GLU A 246 17.52 -18.56 17.36
N TYR A 247 16.58 -19.10 16.59
CA TYR A 247 15.17 -19.13 16.98
C TYR A 247 14.96 -20.10 18.14
N GLY A 248 14.06 -19.76 19.06
CA GLY A 248 13.75 -20.60 20.20
C GLY A 248 12.96 -21.83 19.76
N TYR A 249 13.35 -23.00 20.27
CA TYR A 249 12.63 -24.25 20.11
C TYR A 249 12.50 -24.93 21.46
N VAL A 250 11.28 -25.27 21.85
CA VAL A 250 11.01 -25.99 23.09
C VAL A 250 10.13 -27.19 22.76
N LEU A 251 10.64 -28.39 23.01
CA LEU A 251 9.86 -29.62 22.94
C LEU A 251 8.91 -29.68 24.14
N ALA A 252 7.67 -30.04 23.89
CA ALA A 252 6.64 -30.24 24.92
C ALA A 252 6.10 -31.68 24.85
N ASP A 253 5.16 -32.02 25.72
CA ASP A 253 4.64 -33.39 25.81
C ASP A 253 3.92 -33.83 24.52
N GLY A 254 4.17 -35.09 24.13
CA GLY A 254 3.59 -35.70 22.93
C GLY A 254 4.19 -35.16 21.63
N LEU A 255 3.33 -34.73 20.70
CA LEU A 255 3.74 -34.15 19.41
C LEU A 255 3.62 -32.63 19.41
N LYS A 256 3.88 -32.02 20.56
CA LYS A 256 3.79 -30.58 20.78
C LYS A 256 5.15 -29.94 20.84
N PHE A 257 5.26 -28.74 20.28
CA PHE A 257 6.47 -27.93 20.37
C PHE A 257 6.14 -26.45 20.28
N TYR A 258 7.08 -25.62 20.75
CA TYR A 258 7.01 -24.17 20.64
C TYR A 258 8.12 -23.66 19.72
N LEU A 259 7.77 -22.70 18.89
CA LEU A 259 8.72 -21.91 18.10
C LEU A 259 8.66 -20.46 18.54
N CYS A 260 9.80 -19.89 18.94
CA CYS A 260 9.87 -18.56 19.52
C CYS A 260 10.74 -17.62 18.69
N ALA A 261 10.32 -16.37 18.60
CA ALA A 261 11.10 -15.27 18.06
C ALA A 261 10.81 -13.98 18.83
N ASP A 262 11.76 -13.05 18.78
CA ASP A 262 11.60 -11.70 19.31
C ASP A 262 11.16 -10.76 18.19
N PHE A 263 9.94 -10.21 18.27
CA PHE A 263 9.33 -9.38 17.22
C PHE A 263 9.44 -7.89 17.55
N ASN A 264 9.70 -7.05 16.54
CA ASN A 264 9.87 -5.62 16.73
C ASN A 264 8.53 -4.86 16.81
N LYS A 265 7.48 -5.34 16.14
CA LYS A 265 6.18 -4.68 16.07
C LYS A 265 5.04 -5.69 16.21
N GLU A 266 3.93 -5.23 16.77
CA GLU A 266 2.70 -5.99 16.82
C GLU A 266 2.16 -6.23 15.40
N SER A 267 1.86 -7.48 15.07
CA SER A 267 1.31 -7.85 13.77
C SER A 267 -0.11 -7.30 13.59
N ARG A 268 -0.42 -6.89 12.37
CA ARG A 268 -1.75 -6.34 12.04
C ARG A 268 -2.77 -7.48 11.99
N GLY A 269 -3.75 -7.45 12.89
CA GLY A 269 -4.70 -8.55 13.10
C GLY A 269 -4.51 -9.28 14.45
N TYR A 270 -3.48 -8.95 15.22
CA TYR A 270 -3.35 -9.44 16.59
C TYR A 270 -4.48 -8.89 17.46
N ASN A 271 -5.44 -9.74 17.83
CA ASN A 271 -6.58 -9.37 18.66
C ASN A 271 -6.25 -9.62 20.14
N LYS A 272 -5.86 -8.56 20.87
CA LYS A 272 -5.63 -8.57 22.33
C LYS A 272 -6.80 -9.11 23.17
N LYS A 273 -8.01 -9.17 22.61
CA LYS A 273 -9.21 -9.69 23.29
C LYS A 273 -9.31 -11.22 23.29
N GLN A 274 -8.66 -11.93 22.36
CA GLN A 274 -8.63 -13.40 22.37
C GLN A 274 -7.58 -13.98 23.35
N THR A 275 -6.58 -13.19 23.75
CA THR A 275 -5.44 -13.62 24.59
C THR A 275 -5.64 -13.40 26.11
N LYS A 276 -6.82 -12.97 26.56
CA LYS A 276 -7.14 -12.84 28.01
C LYS A 276 -7.71 -14.10 28.67
N SER A 277 -7.64 -15.26 28.01
CA SER A 277 -8.01 -16.53 28.65
C SER A 277 -6.75 -17.25 29.15
N ASN A 278 -6.55 -17.17 30.47
CA ASN A 278 -5.57 -17.85 31.32
C ASN A 278 -4.12 -17.35 31.31
N GLY A 279 -3.70 -16.80 32.46
CA GLY A 279 -2.40 -16.20 32.78
C GLY A 279 -1.20 -17.14 32.78
N ILE A 280 -0.97 -17.82 31.67
CA ILE A 280 0.31 -18.43 31.28
C ILE A 280 0.67 -17.74 29.96
N ARG A 281 1.95 -17.41 29.76
CA ARG A 281 2.49 -16.83 28.51
C ARG A 281 1.78 -17.45 27.31
N SER A 282 0.91 -16.64 26.67
CA SER A 282 -0.28 -17.13 25.96
C SER A 282 0.10 -18.00 24.76
N SER A 283 -0.04 -19.32 24.91
CA SER A 283 -0.18 -20.25 23.79
C SER A 283 -1.51 -19.94 23.08
N ILE A 284 -1.46 -19.44 21.84
CA ILE A 284 -2.65 -19.32 21.01
C ILE A 284 -3.13 -20.73 20.69
N LYS A 285 -4.17 -21.23 21.39
CA LYS A 285 -4.84 -22.48 21.03
C LYS A 285 -5.67 -22.23 19.76
N TYR A 286 -5.20 -22.75 18.62
CA TYR A 286 -5.97 -22.71 17.38
C TYR A 286 -6.51 -24.11 17.04
N ASN A 287 -7.81 -24.16 16.72
CA ASN A 287 -8.52 -25.37 16.32
C ASN A 287 -8.02 -25.81 14.93
N SER A 288 -7.73 -27.09 14.73
CA SER A 288 -7.06 -27.59 13.51
C SER A 288 -8.01 -27.64 12.30
N GLY A 289 -8.28 -26.48 11.71
CA GLY A 289 -8.95 -26.33 10.42
C GLY A 289 -8.36 -25.14 9.71
N TYR A 290 -7.60 -25.40 8.63
CA TYR A 290 -7.07 -24.45 7.66
C TYR A 290 -7.45 -22.98 7.91
N SER A 291 -6.58 -22.25 8.60
CA SER A 291 -6.55 -20.79 8.50
C SER A 291 -5.52 -20.43 7.44
N THR A 292 -6.03 -19.87 6.35
CA THR A 292 -5.27 -19.29 5.23
C THR A 292 -4.27 -18.25 5.75
N ASP A 293 -3.00 -18.67 5.85
CA ASP A 293 -1.70 -17.96 5.77
C ASP A 293 -1.49 -16.55 6.38
N GLY A 294 -2.42 -15.99 7.15
CA GLY A 294 -2.26 -14.70 7.81
C GLY A 294 -2.52 -14.72 9.31
N GLU A 295 -3.36 -15.64 9.80
CA GLU A 295 -3.77 -15.67 11.22
C GLU A 295 -2.85 -16.51 12.10
N ASN A 296 -2.06 -17.43 11.51
CA ASN A 296 -1.26 -18.42 12.25
C ASN A 296 -0.01 -17.84 12.94
N TRP A 297 0.44 -16.65 12.51
CA TRP A 297 1.64 -16.00 13.03
C TRP A 297 1.36 -14.62 13.64
N ALA A 298 0.12 -14.37 14.06
CA ALA A 298 -0.22 -13.13 14.76
C ALA A 298 0.54 -13.05 16.10
N HIS A 299 1.28 -11.97 16.30
CA HIS A 299 2.15 -11.74 17.45
C HIS A 299 2.04 -10.32 17.99
N SER A 300 2.35 -10.18 19.28
CA SER A 300 2.66 -8.90 19.92
C SER A 300 4.12 -8.49 19.67
N GLU A 301 4.44 -7.24 19.99
CA GLU A 301 5.84 -6.81 20.11
C GLU A 301 6.54 -7.55 21.26
N GLY A 302 7.82 -7.90 21.06
CA GLY A 302 8.65 -8.66 22.00
C GLY A 302 8.72 -10.16 21.70
N GLU A 303 9.23 -10.92 22.67
CA GLU A 303 9.38 -12.36 22.57
C GLU A 303 8.01 -13.07 22.59
N VAL A 304 7.73 -13.82 21.51
CA VAL A 304 6.50 -14.59 21.34
C VAL A 304 6.84 -16.00 20.93
N CYS A 305 6.22 -16.97 21.63
CA CYS A 305 6.32 -18.40 21.35
C CYS A 305 4.99 -18.92 20.79
N PHE A 306 5.04 -19.56 19.63
CA PHE A 306 3.89 -20.17 18.98
C PHE A 306 3.84 -21.66 19.31
N GLU A 307 2.74 -22.09 19.93
CA GLU A 307 2.47 -23.52 20.15
C GLU A 307 2.06 -24.17 18.81
N ARG A 308 2.63 -25.34 18.54
CA ARG A 308 2.30 -26.21 17.41
C ARG A 308 2.14 -27.64 17.89
N THR A 309 1.15 -28.33 17.32
CA THR A 309 0.92 -29.75 17.56
C THR A 309 0.84 -30.46 16.22
N ILE A 310 1.62 -31.52 16.03
CA ILE A 310 1.48 -32.35 14.83
C ILE A 310 0.29 -33.29 15.03
N ASP A 311 -0.61 -33.29 14.06
CA ASP A 311 -1.71 -34.25 13.94
C ASP A 311 -1.24 -35.45 13.10
N PRO A 312 -1.04 -36.64 13.71
CA PRO A 312 -0.56 -37.83 13.01
C PRO A 312 -1.45 -38.29 11.86
N ASP A 313 -2.76 -38.04 11.93
CA ASP A 313 -3.70 -38.48 10.91
C ASP A 313 -3.57 -37.62 9.64
N LYS A 314 -3.26 -36.34 9.82
CA LYS A 314 -3.00 -35.39 8.71
C LYS A 314 -1.58 -35.50 8.17
N PHE A 315 -0.61 -35.76 9.03
CA PHE A 315 0.81 -35.88 8.68
C PHE A 315 1.33 -37.27 9.03
N PRO A 316 0.90 -38.34 8.32
CA PRO A 316 1.31 -39.69 8.65
C PRO A 316 2.79 -39.90 8.40
N GLN A 317 3.37 -40.85 9.14
CA GLN A 317 4.75 -41.27 8.95
C GLN A 317 4.92 -41.96 7.59
N ILE A 318 6.00 -41.62 6.89
CA ILE A 318 6.38 -42.26 5.64
C ILE A 318 6.90 -43.66 5.98
N LYS A 319 6.07 -44.68 5.76
CA LYS A 319 6.48 -46.07 5.94
C LYS A 319 7.64 -46.36 4.98
N ARG A 320 8.78 -46.79 5.52
CA ARG A 320 9.85 -47.36 4.69
C ARG A 320 9.30 -48.65 4.08
N ALA A 321 9.33 -48.76 2.76
CA ALA A 321 9.05 -50.04 2.11
C ALA A 321 10.08 -51.04 2.62
N ILE A 322 9.63 -52.00 3.41
CA ILE A 322 10.44 -53.16 3.77
C ILE A 322 10.53 -53.97 2.48
N GLN A 323 11.72 -54.02 1.88
CA GLN A 323 12.03 -54.96 0.80
C GLN A 323 12.24 -56.34 1.37
#